data_AF-A0A5C7QDK2-F1
#
_entry.id   AF-A0A5C7QDK2-F1
#
_cell.length_a   1.000
_cell.length_b   1.000
_cell.length_c   1.000
_cell.angle_alpha   90.00
_cell.angle_beta   90.00
_cell.angle_gamma   90.00
#
_symmetry.space_group_name_H-M   'P 1'
#
loop_
_entity.id
_entity.type
_entity.pdbx_description
1 polymer ?
#
loop_
_entity_poly.entity_id
_entity_poly.type
_entity_poly.pdbx_seq_one_letter_code
_entity_poly.pdbx_strand_id
1 'polypeptide(L)'
;MNKKPGKPSQRGRDGQRGPKIEQRWVDLARQLAANPDDPASLRIVSAMNHAMRPAAQAAAQVVEALAEQLSAPSERTETAVAAAVRHWESVCKSPMDQEVMIGLKDEAVALVERRRRQPPPMESIVAGVGEPVDMGYELSLHLNGLRGTWHRLWASIAMGAMMGESPEQEETVLTVRAQFERLLGRSLSHDEWSLLSAHARDHGRAMQGRLATGTEGDQAR
;
A
#
# COMPACT_ATOMS: atom_id res chain seq x y z
N MET A 1 55.90 63.57 -27.92
CA MET A 1 55.84 63.27 -26.46
C MET A 1 54.62 62.42 -26.19
N ASN A 2 54.83 61.14 -25.86
CA ASN A 2 53.81 60.09 -25.71
C ASN A 2 52.97 60.26 -24.43
N LYS A 3 51.64 60.26 -24.57
CA LYS A 3 50.69 60.12 -23.44
C LYS A 3 50.45 58.62 -23.18
N LYS A 4 50.82 58.14 -21.98
CA LYS A 4 50.43 56.81 -21.47
C LYS A 4 48.99 56.86 -20.94
N PRO A 5 48.14 55.85 -21.15
CA PRO A 5 46.86 55.73 -20.48
C PRO A 5 47.02 55.03 -19.12
N GLY A 6 46.42 55.61 -18.08
CA GLY A 6 46.29 54.99 -16.77
C GLY A 6 45.05 54.09 -16.68
N LYS A 7 45.25 52.88 -16.17
CA LYS A 7 44.28 52.07 -15.41
C LYS A 7 45.07 51.52 -14.19
N PRO A 8 44.47 51.29 -13.01
CA PRO A 8 43.18 50.61 -12.89
C PRO A 8 42.23 51.19 -11.80
N SER A 9 40.93 50.94 -11.96
CA SER A 9 40.00 50.88 -10.84
C SER A 9 38.97 49.79 -11.16
N GLN A 10 39.28 48.55 -10.76
CA GLN A 10 38.26 47.52 -10.61
C GLN A 10 37.41 47.92 -9.40
N ARG A 11 36.25 48.53 -9.66
CA ARG A 11 35.15 48.55 -8.69
C ARG A 11 34.69 47.11 -8.50
N GLY A 12 34.93 46.59 -7.31
CA GLY A 12 34.46 45.29 -6.87
C GLY A 12 32.94 45.20 -7.01
N ARG A 13 32.51 44.05 -7.50
CA ARG A 13 31.12 43.59 -7.63
C ARG A 13 30.34 43.82 -6.33
N ASP A 14 29.35 44.69 -6.40
CA ASP A 14 28.22 44.66 -5.48
C ASP A 14 27.37 43.40 -5.71
N GLY A 15 27.06 42.71 -4.60
CA GLY A 15 25.70 42.17 -4.39
C GLY A 15 25.35 40.79 -4.97
N GLN A 16 26.10 39.73 -4.65
CA GLN A 16 25.50 38.38 -4.64
C GLN A 16 24.56 38.22 -3.43
N ARG A 17 23.30 38.65 -3.57
CA ARG A 17 22.20 38.29 -2.66
C ARG A 17 21.29 37.28 -3.36
N GLY A 18 21.62 36.00 -3.18
CA GLY A 18 20.89 34.80 -3.60
C GLY A 18 21.93 33.73 -3.89
N PRO A 19 22.16 32.71 -3.02
CA PRO A 19 21.37 31.46 -3.00
C PRO A 19 21.53 30.65 -1.68
N LYS A 20 21.38 31.27 -0.50
CA LYS A 20 21.70 30.57 0.78
C LYS A 20 20.82 29.34 1.06
N ILE A 21 19.61 29.29 0.51
CA ILE A 21 18.68 28.18 0.71
C ILE A 21 19.05 26.99 -0.18
N GLU A 22 19.44 27.22 -1.43
CA GLU A 22 19.85 26.16 -2.36
C GLU A 22 21.16 25.50 -1.93
N GLN A 23 22.14 26.28 -1.47
CA GLN A 23 23.40 25.74 -0.94
C GLN A 23 23.17 24.83 0.26
N ARG A 24 22.23 25.20 1.15
CA ARG A 24 21.88 24.37 2.31
C ARG A 24 21.34 23.01 1.90
N TRP A 25 20.49 22.93 0.86
CA TRP A 25 19.96 21.65 0.38
C TRP A 25 21.04 20.79 -0.28
N VAL A 26 21.94 21.40 -1.05
CA VAL A 26 23.07 20.71 -1.69
C VAL A 26 24.03 20.15 -0.63
N ASP A 27 24.30 20.89 0.44
CA ASP A 27 25.17 20.44 1.52
C ASP A 27 24.54 19.30 2.34
N LEU A 28 23.22 19.36 2.59
CA LEU A 28 22.48 18.26 3.22
C LEU A 28 22.47 16.99 2.35
N ALA A 29 22.30 17.14 1.02
CA ALA A 29 22.36 16.02 0.08
C ALA A 29 23.77 15.40 0.01
N ARG A 30 24.82 16.22 0.05
CA ARG A 30 26.21 15.75 0.10
C ARG A 30 26.51 15.01 1.40
N GLN A 31 25.98 15.49 2.52
CA GLN A 31 26.12 14.83 3.82
C GLN A 31 25.43 13.47 3.87
N LEU A 32 24.20 13.38 3.35
CA LEU A 32 23.45 12.13 3.21
C LEU A 32 24.19 11.12 2.32
N ALA A 33 24.74 11.57 1.18
CA ALA A 33 25.45 10.71 0.25
C ALA A 33 26.79 10.21 0.81
N ALA A 34 27.47 11.00 1.63
CA ALA A 34 28.76 10.64 2.20
C ALA A 34 28.63 9.66 3.36
N ASN A 35 27.62 9.82 4.23
CA ASN A 35 27.43 8.97 5.42
C ASN A 35 25.93 8.76 5.71
N PRO A 36 25.26 7.80 5.05
CA PRO A 36 23.81 7.63 5.17
C PRO A 36 23.35 7.21 6.57
N ASP A 37 24.17 6.45 7.30
CA ASP A 37 23.84 5.91 8.64
C ASP A 37 24.25 6.84 9.80
N ASP A 38 24.85 8.00 9.51
CA ASP A 38 25.23 8.96 10.54
C ASP A 38 23.99 9.63 11.16
N PRO A 39 23.98 9.93 12.49
CA PRO A 39 22.83 10.56 13.15
C PRO A 39 22.36 11.86 12.49
N ALA A 40 23.24 12.62 11.83
CA ALA A 40 22.83 13.81 11.10
C ALA A 40 22.03 13.46 9.84
N SER A 41 22.48 12.49 9.05
CA SER A 41 21.79 11.97 7.86
C SER A 41 20.43 11.36 8.22
N LEU A 42 20.36 10.60 9.31
CA LEU A 42 19.10 10.05 9.81
C LEU A 42 18.10 11.14 10.22
N ARG A 43 18.57 12.25 10.83
CA ARG A 43 17.71 13.40 11.15
C ARG A 43 17.19 14.09 9.89
N ILE A 44 18.00 14.17 8.83
CA ILE A 44 17.60 14.74 7.54
C ILE A 44 16.49 13.89 6.91
N VAL A 45 16.72 12.58 6.81
CA VAL A 45 15.72 11.63 6.30
C VAL A 45 14.45 11.65 7.14
N SER A 46 14.57 11.67 8.47
CA SER A 46 13.43 11.77 9.37
C SER A 46 12.63 13.07 9.16
N ALA A 47 13.30 14.21 8.99
CA ALA A 47 12.65 15.49 8.74
C ALA A 47 11.95 15.51 7.38
N MET A 48 12.59 14.94 6.34
CA MET A 48 11.99 14.78 5.02
C MET A 48 10.74 13.89 5.07
N ASN A 49 10.83 12.72 5.72
CA ASN A 49 9.71 11.82 5.89
C ASN A 49 8.56 12.48 6.65
N HIS A 50 8.86 13.25 7.70
CA HIS A 50 7.84 14.00 8.43
C HIS A 50 7.18 15.08 7.56
N ALA A 51 7.96 15.79 6.74
CA ALA A 51 7.44 16.82 5.84
C ALA A 51 6.57 16.23 4.71
N MET A 52 6.94 15.05 4.19
CA MET A 52 6.22 14.36 3.12
C MET A 52 5.01 13.56 3.62
N ARG A 53 4.95 13.21 4.91
CA ARG A 53 3.90 12.36 5.49
C ARG A 53 2.47 12.82 5.16
N PRO A 54 2.11 14.12 5.24
CA PRO A 54 0.76 14.55 4.91
C PRO A 54 0.41 14.28 3.43
N ALA A 55 1.33 14.56 2.51
CA ALA A 55 1.13 14.31 1.09
C ALA A 55 1.00 12.81 0.78
N ALA A 56 1.83 11.98 1.42
CA ALA A 56 1.74 10.52 1.30
C ALA A 56 0.41 9.98 1.84
N GLN A 57 -0.07 10.49 2.98
CA GLN A 57 -1.37 10.12 3.55
C GLN A 57 -2.53 10.54 2.64
N ALA A 58 -2.47 11.73 2.06
CA ALA A 58 -3.50 12.19 1.14
C ALA A 58 -3.50 11.37 -0.17
N ALA A 59 -2.32 10.99 -0.69
CA ALA A 59 -2.21 10.09 -1.84
C ALA A 59 -2.81 8.72 -1.52
N ALA A 60 -2.51 8.15 -0.35
CA ALA A 60 -3.10 6.89 0.10
C ALA A 60 -4.64 6.96 0.19
N GLN A 61 -5.22 8.08 0.63
CA GLN A 61 -6.68 8.25 0.63
C GLN A 61 -7.28 8.25 -0.78
N VAL A 62 -6.59 8.84 -1.77
CA VAL A 62 -7.02 8.80 -3.18
C VAL A 62 -6.95 7.38 -3.71
N VAL A 63 -5.85 6.67 -3.47
CA VAL A 63 -5.68 5.26 -3.88
C VAL A 63 -6.78 4.39 -3.27
N GLU A 64 -7.09 4.58 -1.98
CA GLU A 64 -8.15 3.82 -1.30
C GLU A 64 -9.53 4.09 -1.87
N ALA A 65 -9.90 5.36 -2.07
CA ALA A 65 -11.18 5.72 -2.67
C ALA A 65 -11.32 5.19 -4.11
N LEU A 66 -10.24 5.24 -4.89
CA LEU A 66 -10.19 4.65 -6.24
C LEU A 66 -10.33 3.13 -6.19
N ALA A 67 -9.68 2.46 -5.24
CA ALA A 67 -9.77 1.01 -5.08
C ALA A 67 -11.20 0.56 -4.68
N GLU A 68 -11.88 1.33 -3.83
CA GLU A 68 -13.30 1.13 -3.51
C GLU A 68 -14.19 1.31 -4.75
N GLN A 69 -13.98 2.39 -5.52
CA GLN A 69 -14.73 2.65 -6.75
C GLN A 69 -14.53 1.55 -7.80
N LEU A 70 -13.30 1.06 -7.97
CA LEU A 70 -12.97 -0.04 -8.89
C LEU A 70 -13.63 -1.36 -8.47
N SER A 71 -13.82 -1.56 -7.17
CA SER A 71 -14.41 -2.79 -6.63
C SER A 71 -15.94 -2.78 -6.69
N ALA A 72 -16.58 -1.64 -6.42
CA ALA A 72 -18.03 -1.49 -6.42
C ALA A 72 -18.45 -0.05 -6.84
N PRO A 73 -18.55 0.23 -8.14
CA PRO A 73 -18.91 1.56 -8.63
C PRO A 73 -20.28 2.02 -8.11
N SER A 74 -20.30 3.19 -7.50
CA SER A 74 -21.51 3.85 -6.98
C SER A 74 -21.30 5.36 -6.86
N GLU A 75 -22.40 6.12 -6.79
CA GLU A 75 -22.38 7.57 -6.51
C GLU A 75 -21.62 7.90 -5.22
N ARG A 76 -21.71 7.01 -4.21
CA ARG A 76 -20.96 7.13 -2.96
C ARG A 76 -19.44 7.06 -3.21
N THR A 77 -18.98 6.06 -3.97
CA THR A 77 -17.55 5.90 -4.26
C THR A 77 -17.02 7.02 -5.16
N GLU A 78 -17.83 7.53 -6.10
CA GLU A 78 -17.49 8.71 -6.91
C GLU A 78 -17.31 9.96 -6.04
N THR A 79 -18.22 10.17 -5.10
CA THR A 79 -18.14 11.28 -4.14
C THR A 79 -16.92 11.16 -3.22
N ALA A 80 -16.59 9.93 -2.79
CA ALA A 80 -15.39 9.65 -1.98
C ALA A 80 -14.10 9.98 -2.74
N VAL A 81 -14.00 9.58 -4.02
CA VAL A 81 -12.84 9.93 -4.87
C VAL A 81 -12.73 11.45 -5.02
N ALA A 82 -13.84 12.14 -5.33
CA ALA A 82 -13.83 13.60 -5.46
C ALA A 82 -13.41 14.30 -4.15
N ALA A 83 -13.83 13.78 -2.99
CA ALA A 83 -13.42 14.31 -1.69
C ALA A 83 -11.93 14.07 -1.41
N ALA A 84 -11.41 12.86 -1.69
CA ALA A 84 -10.01 12.53 -1.51
C ALA A 84 -9.09 13.37 -2.42
N VAL A 85 -9.49 13.60 -3.68
CA VAL A 85 -8.77 14.48 -4.60
C VAL A 85 -8.71 15.91 -4.07
N ARG A 86 -9.83 16.48 -3.63
CA ARG A 86 -9.84 17.82 -3.02
C ARG A 86 -8.96 17.91 -1.78
N HIS A 87 -8.90 16.85 -0.97
CA HIS A 87 -8.02 16.80 0.18
C HIS A 87 -6.54 16.79 -0.24
N TRP A 88 -6.18 15.97 -1.23
CA TRP A 88 -4.83 15.93 -1.79
C TRP A 88 -4.39 17.29 -2.34
N GLU A 89 -5.24 17.96 -3.12
CA GLU A 89 -4.93 19.28 -3.68
C GLU A 89 -4.71 20.34 -2.58
N SER A 90 -5.51 20.26 -1.51
CA SER A 90 -5.36 21.13 -0.34
C SER A 90 -4.05 20.88 0.41
N VAL A 91 -3.59 19.63 0.51
CA VAL A 91 -2.33 19.27 1.20
C VAL A 91 -1.12 19.62 0.34
N CYS A 92 -1.14 19.26 -0.94
CA CYS A 92 -0.04 19.45 -1.87
C CYS A 92 0.04 20.88 -2.43
N LYS A 93 -0.99 21.70 -2.21
CA LYS A 93 -1.10 23.08 -2.73
C LYS A 93 -0.94 23.15 -4.26
N SER A 94 -1.34 22.09 -4.94
CA SER A 94 -1.26 21.93 -6.39
C SER A 94 -2.54 21.26 -6.88
N PRO A 95 -3.08 21.64 -8.05
CA PRO A 95 -4.14 20.86 -8.68
C PRO A 95 -3.64 19.45 -8.99
N MET A 96 -4.57 18.49 -8.96
CA MET A 96 -4.32 17.12 -9.36
C MET A 96 -4.14 17.07 -10.88
N ASP A 97 -2.93 16.81 -11.34
CA ASP A 97 -2.67 16.63 -12.76
C ASP A 97 -3.07 15.23 -13.24
N GLN A 98 -3.13 15.06 -14.56
CA GLN A 98 -3.56 13.81 -15.17
C GLN A 98 -2.53 12.68 -15.00
N GLU A 99 -1.24 13.00 -14.94
CA GLU A 99 -0.16 12.01 -14.83
C GLU A 99 -0.13 11.39 -13.43
N VAL A 100 -0.23 12.22 -12.39
CA VAL A 100 -0.39 11.80 -10.99
C VAL A 100 -1.67 10.97 -10.83
N MET A 101 -2.79 11.40 -11.42
CA MET A 101 -4.03 10.62 -11.37
C MET A 101 -3.90 9.25 -12.03
N ILE A 102 -3.16 9.12 -13.14
CA ILE A 102 -2.88 7.82 -13.77
C ILE A 102 -2.05 6.95 -12.82
N GLY A 103 -0.96 7.49 -12.24
CA GLY A 103 -0.14 6.75 -11.28
C GLY A 103 -0.93 6.25 -10.06
N LEU A 104 -1.78 7.10 -9.48
CA LEU A 104 -2.63 6.72 -8.35
C LEU A 104 -3.69 5.66 -8.74
N LYS A 105 -4.17 5.67 -9.98
CA LYS A 105 -5.07 4.62 -10.50
C LYS A 105 -4.33 3.30 -10.68
N ASP A 106 -3.11 3.31 -11.18
CA ASP A 106 -2.29 2.11 -11.31
C ASP A 106 -2.01 1.48 -9.93
N GLU A 107 -1.70 2.32 -8.93
CA GLU A 107 -1.58 1.89 -7.54
C GLU A 107 -2.90 1.34 -6.98
N ALA A 108 -4.04 1.96 -7.29
CA ALA A 108 -5.35 1.47 -6.88
C ALA A 108 -5.69 0.11 -7.51
N VAL A 109 -5.36 -0.10 -8.78
CA VAL A 109 -5.50 -1.41 -9.46
C VAL A 109 -4.62 -2.45 -8.78
N ALA A 110 -3.35 -2.11 -8.48
CA ALA A 110 -2.45 -3.00 -7.76
C ALA A 110 -2.97 -3.33 -6.36
N LEU A 111 -3.58 -2.36 -5.66
CA LEU A 111 -4.20 -2.56 -4.35
C LEU A 111 -5.41 -3.48 -4.44
N VAL A 112 -6.30 -3.31 -5.43
CA VAL A 112 -7.45 -4.19 -5.66
C VAL A 112 -6.99 -5.61 -5.95
N GLU A 113 -6.00 -5.80 -6.83
CA GLU A 113 -5.44 -7.12 -7.12
C GLU A 113 -4.76 -7.75 -5.90
N ARG A 114 -4.09 -6.95 -5.07
CA ARG A 114 -3.51 -7.42 -3.81
C ARG A 114 -4.61 -7.86 -2.83
N ARG A 115 -5.66 -7.06 -2.65
CA ARG A 115 -6.82 -7.39 -1.80
C ARG A 115 -7.51 -8.67 -2.25
N ARG A 116 -7.66 -8.85 -3.57
CA ARG A 116 -8.22 -10.09 -4.14
C ARG A 116 -7.40 -11.33 -3.78
N ARG A 117 -6.10 -11.22 -3.54
CA ARG A 117 -5.18 -12.33 -3.22
C ARG A 117 -4.98 -12.52 -1.71
N GLN A 118 -5.72 -11.80 -0.89
CA GLN A 118 -5.60 -11.84 0.56
C GLN A 118 -6.95 -12.15 1.19
N PRO A 119 -6.97 -12.72 2.40
CA PRO A 119 -8.20 -12.80 3.16
C PRO A 119 -8.77 -11.40 3.39
N PRO A 120 -10.11 -11.26 3.51
CA PRO A 120 -10.70 -10.02 3.97
C PRO A 120 -10.15 -9.66 5.36
N PRO A 121 -10.07 -8.36 5.72
CA PRO A 121 -9.66 -7.95 7.05
C PRO A 121 -10.51 -8.65 8.13
N MET A 122 -9.89 -9.08 9.22
CA MET A 122 -10.59 -9.89 10.22
C MET A 122 -11.70 -9.06 10.89
N GLU A 123 -11.41 -7.80 11.17
CA GLU A 123 -12.31 -6.79 11.72
C GLU A 123 -13.51 -6.49 10.83
N SER A 124 -13.45 -6.79 9.52
CA SER A 124 -14.59 -6.59 8.62
C SER A 124 -15.60 -7.73 8.70
N ILE A 125 -15.24 -8.85 9.34
CA ILE A 125 -16.10 -10.04 9.49
C ILE A 125 -16.35 -10.33 10.97
N VAL A 126 -15.28 -10.43 11.76
CA VAL A 126 -15.30 -10.89 13.15
C VAL A 126 -15.54 -9.73 14.09
N ALA A 127 -16.72 -9.69 14.71
CA ALA A 127 -17.09 -8.61 15.61
C ALA A 127 -16.25 -8.63 16.91
N GLY A 128 -15.84 -7.43 17.35
CA GLY A 128 -15.13 -7.23 18.63
C GLY A 128 -13.66 -7.65 18.61
N VAL A 129 -13.11 -8.02 17.45
CA VAL A 129 -11.67 -8.22 17.29
C VAL A 129 -11.03 -6.85 17.13
N GLY A 130 -10.31 -6.40 18.17
CA GLY A 130 -9.38 -5.27 18.02
C GLY A 130 -8.26 -5.63 17.05
N GLU A 131 -7.47 -4.65 16.58
CA GLU A 131 -6.38 -4.90 15.64
C GLU A 131 -5.37 -5.90 16.23
N PRO A 132 -5.33 -7.17 15.75
CA PRO A 132 -4.49 -8.17 16.38
C PRO A 132 -3.03 -7.91 16.02
N VAL A 133 -2.20 -7.62 17.02
CA VAL A 133 -0.75 -7.51 16.82
C VAL A 133 -0.18 -8.91 16.67
N ASP A 134 0.03 -9.34 15.43
CA ASP A 134 0.66 -10.62 15.08
C ASP A 134 1.98 -10.33 14.36
N MET A 135 2.99 -9.97 15.13
CA MET A 135 4.33 -9.61 14.61
C MET A 135 4.93 -10.73 13.75
N GLY A 136 4.65 -11.99 14.08
CA GLY A 136 5.15 -13.12 13.29
C GLY A 136 4.51 -13.20 11.91
N TYR A 137 3.24 -12.81 11.79
CA TYR A 137 2.57 -12.65 10.50
C TYR A 137 3.08 -11.40 9.76
N GLU A 138 3.20 -10.27 10.44
CA GLU A 138 3.65 -9.01 9.84
C GLU A 138 5.09 -9.08 9.30
N LEU A 139 5.96 -9.79 10.02
CA LEU A 139 7.34 -10.05 9.61
C LEU A 139 7.47 -11.28 8.70
N SER A 140 6.37 -11.92 8.30
CA SER A 140 6.36 -13.13 7.46
C SER A 140 7.19 -14.30 8.02
N LEU A 141 7.30 -14.41 9.34
CA LEU A 141 8.07 -15.43 10.04
C LEU A 141 7.25 -16.70 10.32
N HIS A 142 5.99 -16.55 10.73
CA HIS A 142 5.09 -17.69 10.98
C HIS A 142 3.61 -17.31 10.91
N LEU A 143 2.76 -18.28 10.56
CA LEU A 143 1.30 -18.10 10.43
C LEU A 143 0.51 -18.64 11.64
N ASN A 144 1.15 -18.76 12.80
CA ASN A 144 0.55 -19.41 13.99
C ASN A 144 -0.27 -18.47 14.87
N GLY A 145 -0.07 -17.15 14.75
CA GLY A 145 -0.88 -16.17 15.48
C GLY A 145 -2.29 -16.05 14.89
N LEU A 146 -3.09 -15.16 15.48
CA LEU A 146 -4.51 -15.00 15.12
C LEU A 146 -4.67 -14.59 13.65
N ARG A 147 -3.89 -13.61 13.18
CA ARG A 147 -3.92 -13.13 11.79
C ARG A 147 -3.35 -14.17 10.82
N GLY A 148 -2.28 -14.87 11.21
CA GLY A 148 -1.75 -15.97 10.42
C GLY A 148 -2.70 -17.14 10.27
N THR A 149 -3.42 -17.50 11.33
CA THR A 149 -4.39 -18.60 11.30
C THR A 149 -5.63 -18.23 10.50
N TRP A 150 -6.07 -16.97 10.56
CA TRP A 150 -7.09 -16.43 9.67
C TRP A 150 -6.73 -16.57 8.19
N HIS A 151 -5.51 -16.20 7.83
CA HIS A 151 -5.01 -16.38 6.47
C HIS A 151 -5.00 -17.84 6.05
N ARG A 152 -4.47 -18.74 6.90
CA ARG A 152 -4.44 -20.18 6.61
C ARG A 152 -5.85 -20.73 6.41
N LEU A 153 -6.80 -20.32 7.25
CA LEU A 153 -8.20 -20.76 7.14
C LEU A 153 -8.80 -20.35 5.80
N TRP A 154 -8.65 -19.08 5.44
CA TRP A 154 -9.08 -18.56 4.15
C TRP A 154 -8.43 -19.32 2.98
N ALA A 155 -7.11 -19.54 3.03
CA ALA A 155 -6.36 -20.23 1.99
C ALA A 155 -6.79 -21.70 1.84
N SER A 156 -7.02 -22.43 2.94
CA SER A 156 -7.50 -23.82 2.90
C SER A 156 -8.87 -23.96 2.24
N ILE A 157 -9.78 -23.00 2.47
CA ILE A 157 -11.09 -22.98 1.80
C ILE A 157 -10.92 -22.65 0.31
N ALA A 158 -10.11 -21.63 -0.01
CA ALA A 158 -9.87 -21.22 -1.38
C ALA A 158 -9.20 -22.32 -2.22
N MET A 159 -8.25 -23.06 -1.63
CA MET A 159 -7.58 -24.19 -2.29
C MET A 159 -8.56 -25.32 -2.62
N GLY A 160 -9.49 -25.64 -1.72
CA GLY A 160 -10.54 -26.62 -2.01
C GLY A 160 -11.44 -26.17 -3.16
N ALA A 161 -11.84 -24.89 -3.18
CA ALA A 161 -12.60 -24.34 -4.29
C ALA A 161 -11.82 -24.31 -5.62
N MET A 162 -10.49 -24.17 -5.58
CA MET A 162 -9.63 -24.13 -6.76
C MET A 162 -9.30 -25.53 -7.32
N MET A 163 -8.98 -26.48 -6.44
CA MET A 163 -8.46 -27.81 -6.81
C MET A 163 -9.50 -28.94 -6.71
N GLY A 164 -10.67 -28.66 -6.14
CA GLY A 164 -11.70 -29.63 -5.82
C GLY A 164 -11.79 -29.90 -4.31
N GLU A 165 -13.02 -30.06 -3.81
CA GLU A 165 -13.27 -30.40 -2.41
C GLU A 165 -13.00 -31.90 -2.20
N SER A 166 -12.27 -32.23 -1.13
CA SER A 166 -11.93 -33.60 -0.74
C SER A 166 -12.10 -33.78 0.77
N PRO A 167 -12.29 -35.02 1.27
CA PRO A 167 -12.40 -35.26 2.71
C PRO A 167 -11.18 -34.76 3.51
N GLU A 168 -9.98 -34.90 2.94
CA GLU A 168 -8.72 -34.42 3.54
C GLU A 168 -8.67 -32.87 3.61
N GLN A 169 -9.19 -32.20 2.58
CA GLN A 169 -9.31 -30.75 2.54
C GLN A 169 -10.34 -30.25 3.56
N GLU A 170 -11.48 -30.93 3.68
CA GLU A 170 -12.49 -30.63 4.69
C GLU A 170 -11.92 -30.79 6.11
N GLU A 171 -11.19 -31.88 6.39
CA GLU A 171 -10.50 -32.10 7.67
C GLU A 171 -9.48 -30.99 7.96
N THR A 172 -8.73 -30.55 6.94
CA THR A 172 -7.79 -29.42 7.06
C THR A 172 -8.52 -28.14 7.43
N VAL A 173 -9.63 -27.82 6.76
CA VAL A 173 -10.45 -26.63 7.05
C VAL A 173 -10.98 -26.68 8.48
N LEU A 174 -11.50 -27.84 8.92
CA LEU A 174 -12.01 -28.02 10.29
C LEU A 174 -10.90 -27.85 11.33
N THR A 175 -9.72 -28.40 11.07
CA THR A 175 -8.55 -28.30 11.96
C THR A 175 -8.09 -26.85 12.11
N VAL A 176 -7.94 -26.14 10.99
CA VAL A 176 -7.50 -24.73 11.02
C VAL A 176 -8.58 -23.84 11.62
N ARG A 177 -9.87 -24.12 11.38
CA ARG A 177 -10.98 -23.41 12.04
C ARG A 177 -10.94 -23.59 13.55
N ALA A 178 -10.77 -24.83 14.03
CA ALA A 178 -10.69 -25.10 15.46
C ALA A 178 -9.49 -24.39 16.11
N GLN A 179 -8.35 -24.30 15.41
CA GLN A 179 -7.21 -23.49 15.86
C GLN A 179 -7.55 -22.00 15.93
N PHE A 180 -8.20 -21.47 14.88
CA PHE A 180 -8.60 -20.07 14.83
C PHE A 180 -9.55 -19.70 15.97
N GLU A 181 -10.62 -20.47 16.17
CA GLU A 181 -11.61 -20.23 17.24
C GLU A 181 -10.97 -20.31 18.64
N ARG A 182 -9.96 -21.18 18.83
CA ARG A 182 -9.19 -21.24 20.07
C ARG A 182 -8.38 -19.98 20.32
N LEU A 183 -7.72 -19.44 19.29
CA LEU A 183 -6.96 -18.19 19.38
C LEU A 183 -7.88 -16.98 19.55
N LEU A 184 -9.06 -17.01 18.93
CA LEU A 184 -10.09 -16.00 19.05
C LEU A 184 -10.73 -15.98 20.46
N GLY A 185 -10.68 -17.11 21.18
CA GLY A 185 -11.31 -17.29 22.49
C GLY A 185 -12.82 -17.51 22.42
N ARG A 186 -13.39 -17.66 21.22
CA ARG A 186 -14.80 -17.98 20.97
C ARG A 186 -14.96 -18.66 19.62
N SER A 187 -16.08 -19.34 19.43
CA SER A 187 -16.46 -19.84 18.12
C SER A 187 -16.86 -18.72 17.15
N LEU A 188 -16.64 -18.96 15.86
CA LEU A 188 -17.19 -18.12 14.80
C LEU A 188 -18.71 -18.31 14.77
N SER A 189 -19.42 -17.20 14.66
CA SER A 189 -20.85 -17.23 14.35
C SER A 189 -21.09 -17.79 12.95
N HIS A 190 -22.33 -18.20 12.68
CA HIS A 190 -22.72 -18.70 11.36
C HIS A 190 -22.48 -17.66 10.25
N ASP A 191 -22.78 -16.39 10.52
CA ASP A 191 -22.63 -15.30 9.56
C ASP A 191 -21.15 -15.01 9.28
N GLU A 192 -20.33 -14.94 10.33
CA GLU A 192 -18.87 -14.76 10.19
C GLU A 192 -18.24 -15.87 9.34
N TRP A 193 -18.64 -17.11 9.61
CA TRP A 193 -18.18 -18.27 8.85
C TRP A 193 -18.62 -18.22 7.40
N SER A 194 -19.89 -17.86 7.15
CA SER A 194 -20.46 -17.77 5.81
C SER A 194 -19.77 -16.69 4.97
N LEU A 195 -19.51 -15.51 5.55
CA LEU A 195 -18.81 -14.41 4.88
C LEU A 195 -17.39 -14.79 4.49
N LEU A 196 -16.62 -15.37 5.43
CA LEU A 196 -15.25 -15.82 5.15
C LEU A 196 -15.25 -16.87 4.05
N SER A 197 -16.12 -17.88 4.17
CA SER A 197 -16.17 -19.00 3.24
C SER A 197 -16.60 -18.56 1.85
N ALA A 198 -17.56 -17.64 1.72
CA ALA A 198 -17.98 -17.09 0.45
C ALA A 198 -16.81 -16.39 -0.25
N HIS A 199 -16.13 -15.47 0.45
CA HIS A 199 -14.99 -14.75 -0.10
C HIS A 199 -13.84 -15.69 -0.51
N ALA A 200 -13.52 -16.70 0.30
CA ALA A 200 -12.47 -17.67 -0.01
C ALA A 200 -12.83 -18.53 -1.24
N ARG A 201 -14.09 -18.99 -1.34
CA ARG A 201 -14.56 -19.77 -2.49
C ARG A 201 -14.60 -18.95 -3.77
N ASP A 202 -15.03 -17.70 -3.71
CA ASP A 202 -15.00 -16.78 -4.86
C ASP A 202 -13.57 -16.58 -5.37
N HIS A 203 -12.61 -16.41 -4.46
CA HIS A 203 -11.20 -16.35 -4.81
C HIS A 203 -10.72 -17.64 -5.49
N GLY A 204 -10.99 -18.81 -4.89
CA GLY A 204 -10.59 -20.10 -5.45
C GLY A 204 -11.14 -20.36 -6.85
N ARG A 205 -12.43 -20.05 -7.07
CA ARG A 205 -13.08 -20.14 -8.39
C ARG A 205 -12.47 -19.18 -9.42
N ALA A 206 -12.19 -17.94 -9.04
CA ALA A 206 -11.56 -16.97 -9.92
C ALA A 206 -10.17 -17.42 -10.37
N MET A 207 -9.39 -18.05 -9.47
CA MET A 207 -8.09 -18.63 -9.78
C MET A 207 -8.20 -19.86 -10.69
N GLN A 208 -9.17 -20.75 -10.44
CA GLN A 208 -9.42 -21.90 -11.30
C GLN A 208 -9.78 -21.48 -12.73
N GLY A 209 -10.63 -20.45 -12.89
CA GLY A 209 -10.98 -19.90 -14.20
C GLY A 209 -9.77 -19.35 -14.95
N ARG A 210 -8.86 -18.64 -14.25
CA ARG A 210 -7.61 -18.12 -14.84
C ARG A 210 -6.69 -19.25 -15.31
N LEU A 211 -6.57 -20.33 -14.53
CA LEU A 211 -5.77 -21.51 -14.90
C LEU A 211 -6.33 -22.18 -16.15
N ALA A 212 -7.65 -22.36 -16.23
CA ALA A 212 -8.30 -22.96 -17.39
C ALA A 212 -8.13 -22.12 -18.68
N THR A 213 -8.23 -20.79 -18.59
CA THR A 213 -8.05 -19.90 -19.75
C THR A 213 -6.58 -19.70 -20.14
N GLY A 214 -5.64 -19.87 -19.21
CA GLY A 214 -4.20 -19.76 -19.48
C GLY A 214 -3.65 -20.93 -20.32
N THR A 215 -4.31 -22.09 -20.29
CA THR A 215 -3.92 -23.28 -21.06
C THR A 215 -4.34 -23.26 -22.54
N GLU A 216 -5.26 -22.39 -22.97
CA GLU A 216 -5.68 -22.30 -24.37
C GLU A 216 -4.82 -21.36 -25.24
N GLY A 217 -4.00 -20.50 -24.62
CA GLY A 217 -3.15 -19.53 -25.34
C GLY A 217 -1.80 -20.08 -25.85
N ASP A 218 -1.40 -21.28 -25.42
CA ASP A 218 -0.03 -21.81 -25.64
C ASP A 218 0.04 -22.98 -26.63
N GLN A 219 -1.07 -23.31 -27.32
CA GLN A 219 -1.11 -24.29 -28.42
C GLN A 219 -1.31 -23.67 -29.82
N ALA A 220 -1.23 -22.34 -29.93
CA ALA A 220 -1.40 -21.62 -31.19
C ALA A 220 -0.16 -20.77 -31.57
N ARG A 221 1.05 -21.27 -31.31
CA ARG A 221 2.30 -20.73 -31.86
C ARG A 221 3.19 -21.82 -32.41
#